data_AF-A0A401UTX4-F1
#
_entry.id   AF-A0A401UTX4-F1
#
_cell.length_a   1.000
_cell.length_b   1.000
_cell.length_c   1.000
_cell.angle_alpha   90.00
_cell.angle_beta   90.00
_cell.angle_gamma   90.00
#
_symmetry.space_group_name_H-M   'P 1'
#
loop_
_entity.id
_entity.type
_entity.pdbx_description
1 polymer ?
#
loop_
_entity_poly.entity_id
_entity_poly.type
_entity_poly.pdbx_seq_one_letter_code
_entity_poly.pdbx_strand_id
1 'polypeptide(L)' 'MNNFTSIPNRLINEKSPYLLQHAHNPVDWFAWGEEAFTKAKAENKPVFLSVGYS' A
#
# COMPACT_ATOMS: atom_id res chain seq x y z
N MET A 1 -8.09 14.29 20.71
CA MET A 1 -7.82 12.91 20.26
C MET A 1 -6.66 12.99 19.30
N ASN A 2 -5.54 12.33 19.64
CA ASN A 2 -4.25 12.52 18.99
C ASN A 2 -4.30 12.01 17.54
N ASN A 3 -4.41 12.93 16.58
CA ASN A 3 -4.12 12.64 15.19
C ASN A 3 -2.60 12.58 15.04
N PHE A 4 -2.01 11.44 15.42
CA PHE A 4 -0.69 11.10 14.92
C PHE A 4 -0.75 11.24 13.41
N THR A 5 0.07 12.11 12.84
CA THR A 5 0.33 12.16 11.40
C THR A 5 0.77 10.75 11.00
N SER A 6 -0.16 9.94 10.52
CA SER A 6 0.15 8.58 10.11
C SER A 6 1.09 8.70 8.93
N ILE A 7 2.27 8.11 9.07
CA ILE A 7 3.26 8.04 7.99
C ILE A 7 2.55 7.35 6.81
N PRO A 8 2.40 8.02 5.66
CA PRO A 8 1.74 7.40 4.53
C PRO A 8 2.61 6.27 3.97
N ASN A 9 1.96 5.20 3.52
CA ASN A 9 2.55 4.17 2.67
C ASN A 9 2.62 4.67 1.20
N ARG A 10 3.11 3.81 0.31
CA ARG A 10 3.37 4.16 -1.10
C ARG A 10 2.13 4.59 -1.87
N LEU A 11 0.93 4.20 -1.43
CA LEU A 11 -0.32 4.54 -2.11
C LEU A 11 -0.61 6.05 -2.12
N ILE A 12 0.10 6.86 -1.33
CA ILE A 12 -0.02 8.33 -1.38
C ILE A 12 0.32 8.93 -2.74
N ASN A 13 1.06 8.20 -3.58
CA ASN A 13 1.46 8.63 -4.93
C ASN A 13 0.49 8.17 -6.02
N GLU A 14 -0.55 7.41 -5.67
CA GLU A 14 -1.53 6.91 -6.64
C GLU A 14 -2.57 7.98 -7.00
N LYS A 15 -3.15 7.86 -8.19
CA LYS A 15 -4.23 8.77 -8.63
C LYS A 15 -5.63 8.30 -8.23
N SER A 16 -5.78 7.00 -7.95
CA SER A 16 -7.07 6.41 -7.63
C SER A 16 -7.56 6.89 -6.26
N PRO A 17 -8.77 7.48 -6.15
CA PRO A 17 -9.34 7.87 -4.86
C PRO A 17 -9.45 6.69 -3.89
N TYR A 18 -9.79 5.50 -4.41
CA TYR A 18 -9.88 4.27 -3.62
C TYR A 18 -8.52 3.90 -2.99
N LEU A 19 -7.44 3.98 -3.75
CA LEU A 19 -6.10 3.67 -3.23
C LEU A 19 -5.62 4.74 -2.23
N LEU A 20 -5.90 6.02 -2.51
CA LEU A 20 -5.54 7.13 -1.63
C LEU A 20 -6.21 7.05 -0.25
N GLN A 21 -7.44 6.53 -0.17
CA GLN A 21 -8.11 6.28 1.11
C GLN A 21 -7.35 5.29 2.01
N HIS A 22 -6.50 4.43 1.42
CA HIS A 22 -5.68 3.45 2.13
C HIS A 22 -4.22 3.89 2.33
N ALA A 23 -3.85 5.09 1.88
CA ALA A 23 -2.47 5.59 1.96
C ALA A 23 -1.96 5.76 3.40
N HIS A 24 -2.86 5.96 4.35
CA HIS A 24 -2.53 6.18 5.76
C HIS A 24 -2.79 4.95 6.64
N ASN A 25 -3.15 3.81 6.04
CA ASN A 25 -3.31 2.56 6.76
C ASN A 25 -1.96 2.05 7.29
N PRO A 26 -1.95 1.37 8.45
CA PRO A 26 -0.71 0.89 9.08
C PRO A 26 -0.02 -0.24 8.29
N VAL A 27 -0.72 -0.85 7.32
CA VAL A 27 -0.15 -1.82 6.39
C VAL A 27 0.65 -1.06 5.34
N ASP A 28 1.90 -1.49 5.11
CA ASP A 28 2.79 -0.94 4.09
C ASP A 28 2.35 -1.38 2.68
N TRP A 29 1.23 -0.83 2.21
CA TRP A 29 0.67 -1.18 0.92
C TRP A 29 1.57 -0.74 -0.25
N PHE A 30 1.58 -1.58 -1.28
CA PHE A 30 2.14 -1.30 -2.59
C PHE A 30 1.01 -1.26 -3.61
N ALA A 31 1.12 -0.39 -4.61
CA ALA A 31 0.33 -0.52 -5.82
C ALA A 31 0.76 -1.79 -6.59
N TRP A 32 -0.10 -2.26 -7.48
CA TRP A 32 0.25 -3.37 -8.35
C TRP A 32 1.41 -3.00 -9.28
N GLY A 33 2.53 -3.72 -9.22
CA GLY A 33 3.69 -3.45 -10.05
C GLY A 33 4.91 -4.28 -9.67
N GLU A 34 5.98 -4.18 -10.46
CA GLU A 34 7.20 -4.99 -10.30
C GLU A 34 7.90 -4.79 -8.95
N GLU A 35 7.80 -3.60 -8.35
CA GLU A 35 8.43 -3.30 -7.05
C GLU A 35 7.95 -4.26 -5.96
N ALA A 36 6.63 -4.51 -5.89
CA ALA A 36 6.02 -5.39 -4.90
C ALA A 36 6.52 -6.84 -5.04
N PHE A 37 6.57 -7.35 -6.28
CA PHE A 37 7.03 -8.71 -6.57
C PHE A 37 8.54 -8.87 -6.37
N THR A 38 9.33 -7.86 -6.74
CA THR A 38 10.78 -7.87 -6.54
C THR A 38 11.12 -7.93 -5.06
N LYS A 39 10.44 -7.12 -4.23
CA LYS A 39 10.58 -7.16 -2.77
C LYS A 39 10.15 -8.50 -2.20
N ALA A 40 9.00 -9.02 -2.61
CA ALA A 40 8.49 -10.33 -2.15
C ALA A 40 9.48 -11.47 -2.44
N LYS A 41 10.06 -11.48 -3.65
CA LYS A 41 11.08 -12.47 -4.04
C LYS A 41 12.37 -12.31 -3.24
N ALA A 42 12.86 -11.09 -3.08
CA ALA A 42 14.10 -10.81 -2.34
C ALA A 42 13.98 -11.18 -0.85
N GLU A 43 12.81 -10.93 -0.24
CA GLU A 43 12.54 -11.24 1.16
C GLU A 43 12.04 -12.67 1.38
N ASN A 44 11.83 -13.46 0.32
CA ASN A 44 11.19 -14.77 0.36
C ASN A 44 9.86 -14.78 1.13
N LYS A 45 9.00 -13.80 0.84
CA LYS A 45 7.68 -13.63 1.45
C LYS A 45 6.58 -13.76 0.39
N PRO A 46 5.41 -14.33 0.75
CA PRO A 46 4.26 -14.35 -0.15
C PRO A 46 3.69 -12.94 -0.37
N VAL A 47 2.98 -12.76 -1.49
CA VAL A 47 2.23 -11.53 -1.76
C VAL A 47 0.80 -11.70 -1.27
N PHE A 48 0.34 -10.76 -0.44
CA PHE A 48 -1.07 -10.62 -0.09
C PHE A 48 -1.73 -9.62 -1.05
N LEU A 49 -2.56 -10.12 -1.97
CA LEU A 49 -3.28 -9.29 -2.94
C LEU A 49 -4.69 -8.96 -2.43
N SER A 50 -4.98 -7.66 -2.32
CA SER A 50 -6.32 -7.14 -2.03
C SER A 50 -6.82 -6.35 -3.24
N VAL A 51 -8.01 -6.69 -3.74
CA VAL A 51 -8.65 -6.01 -4.86
C VAL A 51 -10.01 -5.52 -4.41
N GLY A 52 -10.31 -4.25 -4.69
CA GLY A 52 -11.61 -3.65 -4.40
C GLY A 52 -12.07 -2.75 -5.53
N TYR A 53 -13.27 -2.23 -5.35
CA TYR A 53 -13.98 -1.36 -6.27
C TYR A 53 -14.66 -0.25 -5.47
N SER A 54 -14.90 0.90 -6.09
CA SER A 54 -15.57 2.06 -5.49
C SER A 54 -16.80 2.45 -6.30
#